data_AF-A0A8T0CHE9-F1
#
_entry.id   AF-A0A8T0CHE9-F1
#
_cell.length_a   1.000
_cell.length_b   1.000
_cell.length_c   1.000
_cell.angle_alpha   90.00
_cell.angle_beta   90.00
_cell.angle_gamma   90.00
#
_symmetry.space_group_name_H-M   'P 1'
#
loop_
_entity.id
_entity.type
_entity.pdbx_description
1 polymer ?
#
loop_
_entity_poly.entity_id
_entity_poly.type
_entity_poly.pdbx_seq_one_letter_code
_entity_poly.pdbx_strand_id
1 'polypeptide(L)'
;MTARSSPFLTRWLFFGFFFFVLSVARSAGREAKSERTLAIIKPDGLFGNHTDAVKKIILDSGFRILKEKIIQLDEESAASFYAEHSARSFFPSLVQYMTSVGYGFGKG
;
A
#
# COMPACT_ATOMS: atom_id res chain seq x y z
N MET A 1 24.03 36.43 5.62
CA MET A 1 23.57 35.06 5.93
C MET A 1 22.17 35.13 6.48
N THR A 2 21.18 34.59 5.79
CA THR A 2 19.81 34.32 6.30
C THR A 2 19.15 33.32 5.35
N ALA A 3 18.32 32.41 5.86
CA ALA A 3 17.87 31.25 5.10
C ALA A 3 16.70 31.54 4.15
N ARG A 4 16.72 30.92 2.96
CA ARG A 4 15.55 30.83 2.07
C ARG A 4 14.60 29.77 2.64
N SER A 5 13.50 30.19 3.27
CA SER A 5 12.42 29.30 3.71
C SER A 5 11.76 28.62 2.51
N SER A 6 11.55 27.30 2.60
CA SER A 6 11.02 26.47 1.51
C SER A 6 9.52 26.17 1.70
N PRO A 7 8.66 26.36 0.67
CA PRO A 7 7.21 26.20 0.79
C PRO A 7 6.76 24.74 0.59
N PHE A 8 7.36 23.79 1.30
CA PHE A 8 7.24 22.34 1.02
C PHE A 8 6.67 21.48 2.17
N LEU A 9 6.01 22.09 3.16
CA LEU A 9 5.59 21.37 4.39
C LEU A 9 4.10 21.53 4.76
N THR A 10 3.18 21.49 3.78
CA THR A 10 1.75 21.79 4.05
C THR A 10 0.73 20.97 3.22
N ARG A 11 1.09 19.79 2.68
CA ARG A 11 0.12 19.01 1.86
C ARG A 11 0.23 17.48 1.86
N TRP A 12 0.37 16.87 3.03
CA TRP A 12 0.16 15.42 3.25
C TRP A 12 -0.53 15.19 4.60
N LEU A 13 -1.86 15.09 4.65
CA LEU A 13 -2.59 14.72 5.87
C LEU A 13 -4.00 14.10 5.68
N PHE A 14 -4.50 13.94 4.45
CA PHE A 14 -5.85 13.40 4.20
C PHE A 14 -5.90 12.44 3.01
N PHE A 15 -6.79 11.43 3.15
CA PHE A 15 -7.15 10.43 2.14
C PHE A 15 -5.99 9.67 1.48
N GLY A 16 -5.32 8.90 2.32
CA GLY A 16 -4.63 7.68 1.94
C GLY A 16 -5.17 6.49 2.75
N PHE A 17 -5.11 5.25 2.27
CA PHE A 17 -4.66 4.83 0.94
C PHE A 17 -5.12 3.38 0.73
N PHE A 18 -4.18 2.43 0.70
CA PHE A 18 -4.26 1.26 -0.17
C PHE A 18 -3.10 0.29 0.27
N PHE A 19 -2.95 -1.07 0.43
CA PHE A 19 -3.46 -2.47 0.71
C PHE A 19 -4.04 -3.66 -0.18
N PHE A 20 -3.22 -4.33 -1.03
CA PHE A 20 -3.46 -5.53 -1.89
C PHE A 20 -2.13 -5.88 -2.56
N VAL A 21 -1.59 -7.07 -2.35
CA VAL A 21 -0.14 -7.30 -2.52
C VAL A 21 0.27 -7.44 -3.98
N LEU A 22 1.15 -6.54 -4.43
CA LEU A 22 1.74 -6.50 -5.77
C LEU A 22 3.26 -6.44 -5.68
N SER A 23 3.96 -7.52 -6.06
CA SER A 23 5.43 -7.51 -6.14
C SER A 23 5.86 -6.97 -7.50
N VAL A 24 6.60 -5.88 -7.50
CA VAL A 24 6.95 -5.07 -8.67
C VAL A 24 8.44 -5.11 -8.93
N ALA A 25 8.86 -5.26 -10.19
CA ALA A 25 10.28 -5.15 -10.59
C ALA A 25 10.51 -4.22 -11.79
N ARG A 26 11.71 -3.63 -11.84
CA ARG A 26 12.20 -2.74 -12.90
C ARG A 26 13.37 -3.38 -13.64
N SER A 27 13.44 -3.22 -14.98
CA SER A 27 14.44 -3.86 -15.83
C SER A 27 15.21 -2.82 -16.63
N ALA A 28 16.43 -2.50 -16.19
CA ALA A 28 17.43 -1.77 -16.96
C ALA A 28 18.45 -2.76 -17.55
N GLY A 29 19.05 -2.42 -18.69
CA GLY A 29 20.06 -3.26 -19.34
C GLY A 29 21.39 -3.28 -18.59
N ARG A 30 22.12 -4.41 -18.68
CA ARG A 30 23.39 -4.74 -18.00
C ARG A 30 23.32 -4.76 -16.46
N GLU A 31 23.24 -5.99 -15.93
CA GLU A 31 23.71 -6.45 -14.59
C GLU A 31 23.48 -5.55 -13.35
N ALA A 32 22.47 -4.67 -13.38
CA ALA A 32 21.91 -4.10 -12.17
C ALA A 32 20.98 -5.14 -11.50
N LYS A 33 21.20 -5.43 -10.22
CA LYS A 33 20.33 -6.28 -9.40
C LYS A 33 18.91 -5.71 -9.43
N SER A 34 17.97 -6.37 -10.11
CA SER A 34 16.63 -5.81 -10.35
C SER A 34 15.93 -5.48 -9.02
N GLU A 35 15.71 -4.19 -8.77
CA GLU A 35 14.99 -3.75 -7.58
C GLU A 35 13.58 -4.36 -7.56
N ARG A 36 13.14 -4.74 -6.36
CA ARG A 36 11.79 -5.26 -6.12
C ARG A 36 11.14 -4.46 -5.01
N THR A 37 9.91 -4.01 -5.25
CA THR A 37 9.09 -3.30 -4.27
C THR A 37 7.73 -3.96 -4.09
N LEU A 38 7.03 -3.55 -3.04
CA LEU A 38 5.73 -4.04 -2.62
C LEU A 38 4.71 -2.90 -2.74
N ALA A 39 3.88 -2.94 -3.78
CA ALA A 39 2.71 -2.09 -3.89
C ALA A 39 1.47 -2.78 -3.29
N ILE A 40 0.50 -1.96 -2.89
CA ILE A 40 -0.49 -2.34 -1.88
C ILE A 40 -1.77 -1.46 -2.15
N ILE A 41 -2.97 -2.02 -2.47
CA ILE A 41 -4.30 -1.35 -2.70
C ILE A 41 -5.62 -1.86 -1.95
N LYS A 42 -6.17 -1.11 -0.95
CA LYS A 42 -7.00 -1.43 0.30
C LYS A 42 -8.52 -1.75 0.20
N PRO A 43 -9.12 -2.21 1.34
CA PRO A 43 -10.53 -2.08 1.78
C PRO A 43 -11.49 -1.06 1.13
N ASP A 44 -11.09 0.17 0.85
CA ASP A 44 -11.94 1.11 0.09
C ASP A 44 -11.90 0.80 -1.41
N GLY A 45 -10.95 1.32 -2.19
CA GLY A 45 -10.91 1.19 -3.65
C GLY A 45 -10.76 -0.23 -4.24
N LEU A 46 -10.55 -1.29 -3.44
CA LEU A 46 -10.70 -2.69 -3.86
C LEU A 46 -12.18 -3.08 -4.02
N PHE A 47 -13.05 -2.48 -3.19
CA PHE A 47 -14.51 -2.52 -3.26
C PHE A 47 -15.07 -1.33 -4.06
N GLY A 48 -14.30 -0.25 -4.17
CA GLY A 48 -14.58 0.95 -4.98
C GLY A 48 -14.13 0.86 -6.45
N ASN A 49 -13.80 -0.34 -6.97
CA ASN A 49 -13.44 -0.57 -8.38
C ASN A 49 -12.21 0.21 -8.90
N HIS A 50 -11.29 0.62 -8.03
CA HIS A 50 -10.06 1.34 -8.39
C HIS A 50 -8.86 0.41 -8.67
N THR A 51 -8.99 -0.89 -8.39
CA THR A 51 -7.96 -1.92 -8.57
C THR A 51 -7.25 -1.84 -9.92
N ASP A 52 -8.00 -1.88 -11.02
CA ASP A 52 -7.43 -1.92 -12.37
C ASP A 52 -6.86 -0.56 -12.81
N ALA A 53 -7.42 0.54 -12.31
CA ALA A 53 -6.86 1.88 -12.53
C ALA A 53 -5.46 2.02 -11.91
N VAL A 54 -5.27 1.53 -10.68
CA VAL A 54 -3.94 1.59 -10.04
C VAL A 54 -2.97 0.54 -10.60
N LYS A 55 -3.44 -0.67 -10.98
CA LYS A 55 -2.63 -1.60 -11.77
C LYS A 55 -2.13 -0.94 -13.07
N LYS A 56 -3.00 -0.22 -13.80
CA LYS A 56 -2.64 0.50 -15.02
C LYS A 56 -1.57 1.57 -14.74
N ILE A 57 -1.75 2.42 -13.72
CA ILE A 57 -0.76 3.45 -13.35
C ILE A 57 0.62 2.84 -13.04
N ILE A 58 0.66 1.69 -12.37
CA ILE A 58 1.91 0.97 -12.08
C ILE A 58 2.56 0.47 -13.39
N LEU A 59 1.79 -0.17 -14.27
CA LEU A 59 2.28 -0.65 -15.57
C LEU A 59 2.77 0.50 -16.47
N ASP A 60 2.00 1.59 -16.58
CA ASP A 60 2.33 2.81 -17.32
C ASP A 60 3.64 3.44 -16.82
N SER A 61 3.96 3.29 -15.52
CA SER A 61 5.20 3.79 -14.89
C SER A 61 6.47 2.96 -15.24
N GLY A 62 6.34 1.98 -16.13
CA GLY A 62 7.43 1.08 -16.55
C GLY A 62 7.77 0.00 -15.52
N PHE A 63 6.85 -0.32 -14.62
CA PHE A 63 7.00 -1.39 -13.64
C PHE A 63 6.34 -2.69 -14.11
N ARG A 64 6.97 -3.83 -13.81
CA ARG A 64 6.40 -5.15 -14.11
C ARG A 64 5.82 -5.80 -12.85
N ILE A 65 4.56 -6.19 -12.92
CA ILE A 65 3.88 -7.02 -11.92
C ILE A 65 4.45 -8.44 -12.02
N LEU A 66 5.09 -8.94 -10.95
CA LEU A 66 5.66 -10.29 -10.89
C LEU A 66 4.75 -11.28 -10.16
N LYS A 67 4.05 -10.80 -9.11
CA LYS A 67 3.12 -11.62 -8.32
C LYS A 67 2.06 -10.72 -7.70
N GLU A 68 0.85 -11.24 -7.66
CA GLU A 68 -0.35 -10.62 -7.11
C GLU A 68 -0.98 -11.57 -6.09
N LYS A 69 -1.50 -11.06 -4.97
CA LYS A 69 -2.33 -11.85 -4.05
C LYS A 69 -3.33 -10.98 -3.27
N ILE A 70 -4.60 -11.36 -3.33
CA ILE A 70 -5.62 -10.94 -2.36
C ILE A 70 -5.42 -11.73 -1.06
N ILE A 71 -5.33 -11.04 0.07
CA ILE A 71 -5.37 -11.63 1.41
C ILE A 71 -6.29 -10.81 2.30
N GLN A 72 -7.10 -11.53 3.09
CA GLN A 72 -7.70 -10.97 4.29
C GLN A 72 -6.66 -11.06 5.41
N LEU A 73 -6.44 -9.97 6.14
CA LEU A 73 -5.61 -9.96 7.34
C LEU A 73 -6.49 -10.17 8.58
N ASP A 74 -5.98 -10.94 9.54
CA ASP A 74 -6.39 -10.86 10.93
C ASP A 74 -5.67 -9.71 11.66
N GLU A 75 -6.11 -9.41 12.89
CA GLU A 75 -5.60 -8.27 13.66
C GLU A 75 -4.15 -8.45 14.09
N GLU A 76 -3.71 -9.69 14.35
CA GLU A 76 -2.33 -10.01 14.71
C GLU A 76 -1.38 -9.79 13.52
N SER A 77 -1.75 -10.28 12.33
CA SER A 77 -1.01 -10.07 11.08
C SER A 77 -0.96 -8.59 10.69
N ALA A 78 -2.08 -7.87 10.82
CA ALA A 78 -2.14 -6.44 10.52
C ALA A 78 -1.32 -5.60 11.54
N ALA A 79 -1.42 -5.89 12.84
CA ALA A 79 -0.63 -5.24 13.87
C ALA A 79 0.87 -5.49 13.69
N SER A 80 1.25 -6.74 13.34
CA SER A 80 2.64 -7.13 13.05
C SER A 80 3.18 -6.42 11.81
N PHE A 81 2.39 -6.33 10.73
CA PHE A 81 2.79 -5.64 9.49
C PHE A 81 2.99 -4.13 9.70
N TYR A 82 2.19 -3.50 10.57
CA TYR A 82 2.29 -2.07 10.91
C TYR A 82 3.02 -1.79 12.23
N ALA A 83 3.82 -2.72 12.75
CA ALA A 83 4.43 -2.62 14.08
C ALA A 83 5.30 -1.36 14.29
N GLU A 84 5.93 -0.83 13.23
CA GLU A 84 6.65 0.45 13.23
C GLU A 84 5.77 1.67 13.60
N HIS A 85 4.46 1.51 13.57
CA HIS A 85 3.49 2.55 13.92
C HIS A 85 2.82 2.29 15.27
N SER A 86 3.15 1.21 15.99
CA SER A 86 2.57 0.83 17.29
C SER A 86 2.54 1.97 18.34
N ALA A 87 3.57 2.83 18.36
CA ALA A 87 3.66 4.00 19.24
C ALA A 87 2.83 5.23 18.78
N ARG A 88 1.98 5.09 17.75
CA ARG A 88 1.13 6.17 17.22
C ARG A 88 -0.31 6.00 17.68
N SER A 89 -0.96 7.10 18.07
CA SER A 89 -2.36 7.11 18.52
C SER A 89 -3.36 6.58 17.48
N PHE A 90 -3.04 6.64 16.18
CA PHE A 90 -3.89 6.11 15.11
C PHE A 90 -3.72 4.59 14.86
N PHE A 91 -2.76 3.91 15.51
CA PHE A 91 -2.42 2.52 15.22
C PHE A 91 -3.60 1.54 15.41
N PRO A 92 -4.41 1.59 16.49
CA PRO A 92 -5.56 0.69 16.63
C PRO A 92 -6.57 0.87 15.48
N SER A 93 -6.86 2.12 15.10
CA SER A 93 -7.75 2.43 13.98
C SER A 93 -7.17 2.02 12.62
N LEU A 94 -5.85 2.07 12.46
CA LEU A 94 -5.17 1.55 11.27
C LEU A 94 -5.32 0.01 11.18
N VAL A 95 -5.09 -0.71 12.28
CA VAL A 95 -5.27 -2.18 12.32
C VAL A 95 -6.72 -2.55 12.00
N GLN A 96 -7.70 -1.94 12.68
CA GLN A 96 -9.13 -2.19 12.43
C GLN A 96 -9.57 -1.88 10.99
N TYR A 97 -9.12 -0.76 10.41
CA TYR A 97 -9.38 -0.42 9.00
C TYR A 97 -8.71 -1.41 8.02
N MET A 98 -7.61 -2.04 8.42
CA MET A 98 -6.93 -3.04 7.60
C MET A 98 -7.60 -4.42 7.65
N THR A 99 -8.27 -4.76 8.75
CA THR A 99 -8.98 -6.03 8.95
C THR A 99 -10.47 -5.97 8.67
N SER A 100 -11.04 -4.78 8.40
CA SER A 100 -12.48 -4.58 8.15
C SER A 100 -13.03 -5.27 6.90
N VAL A 101 -12.17 -5.92 6.09
CA VAL A 101 -12.56 -6.67 4.90
C VAL A 101 -12.82 -8.13 5.27
N GLY A 102 -14.10 -8.48 5.37
CA GLY A 102 -14.52 -9.87 5.23
C GLY A 102 -14.66 -10.23 3.75
N TYR A 103 -13.77 -11.09 3.23
CA TYR A 103 -14.05 -11.75 1.96
C TYR A 103 -15.14 -12.81 2.17
N GLY A 104 -16.08 -12.92 1.22
CA GLY A 104 -17.29 -13.73 1.31
C GLY A 104 -17.11 -15.25 1.24
N PHE A 105 -16.14 -15.81 1.96
CA PHE A 105 -15.99 -17.25 2.16
C PHE A 105 -16.46 -17.65 3.57
N GLY A 106 -17.71 -18.11 3.65
CA GLY A 106 -18.18 -19.02 4.70
C GLY A 106 -18.06 -18.56 6.16
N LYS A 107 -18.96 -17.68 6.60
CA LYS A 107 -19.59 -17.86 7.92
C LYS A 107 -21.04 -18.29 7.71
N GLY A 108 -21.23 -19.61 7.64
CA GLY A 108 -22.50 -20.32 7.80
C GLY A 108 -22.34 -21.31 8.94
#